data_AF-A0A7X2PFL1-F1
#
_entry.id   AF-A0A7X2PFL1-F1
#
_cell.length_a   1.000
_cell.length_b   1.000
_cell.length_c   1.000
_cell.angle_alpha   90.00
_cell.angle_beta   90.00
_cell.angle_gamma   90.00
#
_symmetry.space_group_name_H-M   'P 1'
#
loop_
_entity.id
_entity.type
_entity.pdbx_description
1 polymer ?
#
loop_
_entity_poly.entity_id
_entity_poly.type
_entity_poly.pdbx_seq_one_letter_code
_entity_poly.pdbx_strand_id
1 'polypeptide(L)'
;MKQEKRQLLSMTSKLVEKLSDHEYRKAFVSSQISVGIPFQIRALLKARGKTQEWLAEMTGMLQPRISGLMTAGRTRPNIETLRRLAEAFDCGLAVRFVPFSELVRWSTKFDPESFDIPSFENDPGFRESEPIHSSAMRYESVATFNPGPQVRGLGETVRVKSISEPQRLRNVFVSTPPPEPMRWTELPEKAA
;
A
#
# COMPACT_ATOMS: atom_id res chain seq x y z
N MET A 1 -17.90 11.35 26.08
CA MET A 1 -18.31 12.26 24.97
C MET A 1 -17.78 13.70 25.08
N LYS A 2 -18.28 14.60 25.96
CA LYS A 2 -17.90 16.04 25.92
C LYS A 2 -16.44 16.33 26.36
N GLN A 3 -15.92 15.56 27.32
CA GLN A 3 -14.56 15.73 27.87
C GLN A 3 -13.47 15.17 26.94
N GLU A 4 -13.70 13.99 26.39
CA GLU A 4 -12.85 13.32 25.40
C GLU A 4 -12.69 14.15 24.11
N LYS A 5 -13.81 14.70 23.59
CA LYS A 5 -13.77 15.61 22.44
C LYS A 5 -12.92 16.85 22.72
N ARG A 6 -12.98 17.40 23.93
CA ARG A 6 -12.20 18.57 24.36
C ARG A 6 -10.70 18.23 24.50
N GLN A 7 -10.37 17.03 24.94
CA GLN A 7 -8.98 16.55 25.02
C GLN A 7 -8.38 16.32 23.62
N LEU A 8 -9.11 15.69 22.70
CA LEU A 8 -8.69 15.50 21.30
C LEU A 8 -8.43 16.84 20.59
N LEU A 9 -9.32 17.82 20.77
CA LEU A 9 -9.14 19.19 20.24
C LEU A 9 -7.85 19.83 20.80
N SER A 10 -7.59 19.71 22.10
CA SER A 10 -6.39 20.25 22.75
C SER A 10 -5.09 19.59 22.24
N MET A 11 -5.08 18.25 22.11
CA MET A 11 -3.92 17.53 21.57
C MET A 11 -3.65 17.87 20.11
N THR A 12 -4.71 17.99 19.30
CA THR A 12 -4.60 18.36 17.89
C THR A 12 -4.02 19.77 17.74
N SER A 13 -4.48 20.74 18.52
CA SER A 13 -3.94 22.12 18.47
C SER A 13 -2.45 22.17 18.81
N LYS A 14 -2.01 21.45 19.85
CA LYS A 14 -0.58 21.37 20.22
C LYS A 14 0.28 20.70 19.13
N LEU A 15 -0.26 19.70 18.44
CA LEU A 15 0.42 19.06 17.31
C LEU A 15 0.55 20.00 16.12
N VAL A 16 -0.51 20.74 15.79
CA VAL A 16 -0.49 21.73 14.69
C VAL A 16 0.54 22.82 14.95
N GLU A 17 0.65 23.31 16.19
CA GLU A 17 1.67 24.28 16.58
C GLU A 17 3.08 23.74 16.30
N LYS A 18 3.39 22.53 16.76
CA LYS A 18 4.69 21.88 16.51
C LYS A 18 4.95 21.63 15.03
N LEU A 19 3.93 21.28 14.26
CA LEU A 19 4.02 21.07 12.80
C LEU A 19 4.28 22.37 12.03
N SER A 20 4.24 23.53 12.66
CA SER A 20 4.72 24.78 12.04
C SER A 20 6.22 24.70 11.77
N ASP A 21 6.98 23.98 12.61
CA ASP A 21 8.40 23.73 12.39
C ASP A 21 8.65 22.66 11.32
N HIS A 22 9.56 22.96 10.39
CA HIS A 22 9.83 22.11 9.23
C HIS A 22 10.55 20.81 9.59
N GLU A 23 11.52 20.86 10.49
CA GLU A 23 12.26 19.66 10.90
C GLU A 23 11.35 18.74 11.72
N TYR A 24 10.46 19.32 12.53
CA TYR A 24 9.40 18.58 13.21
C TYR A 24 8.46 17.88 12.22
N ARG A 25 8.05 18.53 11.12
CA ARG A 25 7.23 17.88 10.08
C ARG A 25 7.91 16.66 9.47
N LYS A 26 9.21 16.76 9.15
CA LYS A 26 9.99 15.63 8.61
C LYS A 26 10.06 14.48 9.61
N ALA A 27 10.39 14.79 10.87
CA ALA A 27 10.45 13.80 11.94
C ALA A 27 9.07 13.15 12.17
N PHE A 28 8.00 13.93 12.09
CA PHE A 28 6.62 13.46 12.22
C PHE A 28 6.25 12.47 11.12
N VAL A 29 6.53 12.77 9.84
CA VAL A 29 6.28 11.82 8.74
C VAL A 29 7.11 10.54 8.92
N SER A 30 8.38 10.68 9.27
CA SER A 30 9.27 9.53 9.53
C SER A 30 8.78 8.66 10.69
N SER A 31 8.20 9.26 11.74
CA SER A 31 7.66 8.51 12.89
C SER A 31 6.40 7.73 12.54
N GLN A 32 5.56 8.21 11.63
CA GLN A 32 4.39 7.43 11.18
C GLN A 32 4.81 6.09 10.58
N ILE A 33 5.92 6.05 9.86
CA ILE A 33 6.47 4.82 9.28
C ILE A 33 7.21 4.00 10.34
N SER A 34 8.18 4.61 11.01
CA SER A 34 9.11 3.89 11.90
C SER A 34 8.51 3.51 13.25
N VAL A 35 7.42 4.14 13.67
CA VAL A 35 6.75 3.89 14.95
C VAL A 35 5.33 3.40 14.70
N GLY A 36 4.55 4.10 13.86
CA GLY A 36 3.16 3.76 13.58
C GLY A 36 2.96 2.37 13.00
N ILE A 37 3.71 1.99 11.95
CA ILE A 37 3.60 0.67 11.33
C ILE A 37 3.91 -0.47 12.33
N PRO A 38 4.99 -0.44 13.11
CA PRO A 38 5.21 -1.43 14.17
C PRO A 38 4.04 -1.56 15.15
N PHE A 39 3.41 -0.46 15.57
CA PHE A 39 2.23 -0.51 16.44
C PHE A 39 1.03 -1.18 15.74
N GLN A 40 0.76 -0.85 14.47
CA GLN A 40 -0.32 -1.47 13.70
C GLN A 40 -0.11 -2.98 13.55
N ILE A 41 1.11 -3.43 13.24
CA ILE A 41 1.42 -4.87 13.13
C ILE A 41 1.13 -5.59 14.45
N ARG A 42 1.58 -5.01 15.59
CA ARG A 42 1.33 -5.61 16.92
C ARG A 42 -0.16 -5.66 17.26
N ALA A 43 -0.89 -4.58 16.97
CA ALA A 43 -2.33 -4.51 17.19
C ALA A 43 -3.07 -5.57 16.37
N LEU A 44 -2.77 -5.71 15.08
CA LEU A 44 -3.39 -6.73 14.21
C LEU A 44 -3.09 -8.16 14.67
N LEU A 45 -1.84 -8.45 15.06
CA LEU A 45 -1.49 -9.78 15.61
C LEU A 45 -2.28 -10.08 16.88
N LYS A 46 -2.38 -9.11 17.79
CA LYS A 46 -3.15 -9.24 19.04
C LYS A 46 -4.63 -9.45 18.75
N ALA A 47 -5.25 -8.59 17.93
CA ALA A 47 -6.67 -8.66 17.57
C ALA A 47 -7.06 -10.00 16.95
N ARG A 48 -6.14 -10.61 16.18
CA ARG A 48 -6.38 -11.88 15.46
C ARG A 48 -5.82 -13.11 16.18
N GLY A 49 -5.28 -12.96 17.38
CA GLY A 49 -4.66 -14.06 18.13
C GLY A 49 -3.51 -14.75 17.38
N LYS A 50 -2.77 -13.99 16.55
CA LYS A 50 -1.67 -14.50 15.73
C LYS A 50 -0.32 -14.19 16.38
N THR A 51 0.68 -15.00 16.06
CA THR A 51 2.02 -14.87 16.62
C THR A 51 3.01 -14.27 15.62
N GLN A 52 4.20 -13.94 16.10
CA GLN A 52 5.29 -13.47 15.26
C GLN A 52 5.75 -14.54 14.26
N GLU A 53 5.73 -15.81 14.68
CA GLU A 53 6.10 -16.98 13.88
C GLU A 53 5.11 -17.18 12.74
N TRP A 54 3.81 -17.06 13.03
CA TRP A 54 2.77 -17.10 12.00
C TRP A 54 3.00 -16.02 10.94
N LEU A 55 3.33 -14.80 11.34
CA LEU A 55 3.57 -13.71 10.39
C LEU A 55 4.84 -13.95 9.57
N ALA A 56 5.88 -14.54 10.17
CA ALA A 56 7.10 -14.92 9.47
C ALA A 56 6.81 -15.96 8.38
N GLU A 57 6.02 -16.98 8.69
CA GLU A 57 5.57 -18.02 7.75
C GLU A 57 4.72 -17.43 6.63
N MET A 58 3.65 -16.70 6.96
CA MET A 58 2.72 -16.13 5.98
C MET A 58 3.40 -15.14 5.03
N THR A 59 4.34 -14.37 5.55
CA THR A 59 5.07 -13.42 4.71
C THR A 59 6.22 -14.06 3.97
N GLY A 60 6.74 -15.24 4.38
CA GLY A 60 7.98 -15.82 3.88
C GLY A 60 9.24 -15.05 4.33
N MET A 61 9.21 -14.43 5.50
CA MET A 61 10.32 -13.66 6.06
C MET A 61 10.91 -14.38 7.29
N LEU A 62 12.20 -14.16 7.56
CA LEU A 62 12.82 -14.68 8.76
C LEU A 62 12.21 -14.04 10.03
N GLN A 63 12.00 -14.84 11.08
CA GLN A 63 11.44 -14.37 12.35
C GLN A 63 12.19 -13.16 12.95
N PRO A 64 13.54 -13.03 12.90
CA PRO A 64 14.25 -11.82 13.33
C PRO A 64 13.88 -10.57 12.54
N ARG A 65 13.55 -10.70 11.25
CA ARG A 65 13.08 -9.59 10.42
C ARG A 65 11.70 -9.13 10.89
N ILE A 66 10.79 -10.05 11.19
CA ILE A 66 9.47 -9.71 11.76
C ILE A 66 9.64 -9.01 13.11
N SER A 67 10.51 -9.52 13.99
CA SER A 67 10.84 -8.84 15.27
C SER A 67 11.30 -7.40 15.05
N GLY A 68 12.17 -7.18 14.05
CA GLY A 68 12.62 -5.84 13.64
C GLY A 68 11.46 -4.95 13.19
N LEU A 69 10.57 -5.45 12.35
CA LEU A 69 9.38 -4.74 11.87
C LEU A 69 8.38 -4.42 12.97
N MET A 70 8.32 -5.26 14.00
CA MET A 70 7.49 -5.05 15.19
C MET A 70 8.17 -4.19 16.25
N THR A 71 9.42 -3.74 16.07
CA THR A 71 10.11 -2.89 17.06
C THR A 71 10.16 -1.45 16.55
N ALA A 72 9.54 -0.53 17.30
CA ALA A 72 9.51 0.89 16.94
C ALA A 72 10.93 1.45 16.75
N GLY A 73 11.18 2.11 15.62
CA GLY A 73 12.46 2.73 15.27
C GLY A 73 13.56 1.75 14.80
N ARG A 74 13.39 0.43 14.93
CA ARG A 74 14.45 -0.55 14.66
C ARG A 74 14.63 -0.86 13.18
N THR A 75 13.54 -1.02 12.44
CA THR A 75 13.57 -1.40 11.03
C THR A 75 12.59 -0.57 10.25
N ARG A 76 13.01 -0.08 9.09
CA ARG A 76 12.15 0.65 8.15
C ARG A 76 11.67 -0.32 7.07
N PRO A 77 10.36 -0.66 7.02
CA PRO A 77 9.84 -1.46 5.92
C PRO A 77 9.93 -0.65 4.61
N ASN A 78 10.25 -1.33 3.52
CA ASN A 78 10.02 -0.80 2.17
C ASN A 78 8.60 -1.15 1.70
N ILE A 79 8.17 -0.57 0.59
CA ILE A 79 6.82 -0.78 0.02
C ILE A 79 6.54 -2.26 -0.21
N GLU A 80 7.54 -3.00 -0.70
CA GLU A 80 7.43 -4.45 -0.93
C GLU A 80 7.18 -5.24 0.37
N THR A 81 7.82 -4.84 1.47
CA THR A 81 7.57 -5.44 2.79
C THR A 81 6.17 -5.12 3.28
N LEU A 82 5.69 -3.87 3.08
CA LEU A 82 4.32 -3.48 3.43
C LEU A 82 3.28 -4.26 2.61
N ARG A 83 3.54 -4.48 1.31
CA ARG A 83 2.68 -5.29 0.43
C ARG A 83 2.52 -6.71 0.95
N ARG A 84 3.64 -7.38 1.27
CA ARG A 84 3.63 -8.75 1.83
C ARG A 84 2.91 -8.83 3.18
N LEU A 85 3.05 -7.81 4.02
CA LEU A 85 2.31 -7.74 5.29
C LEU A 85 0.80 -7.61 5.04
N ALA A 86 0.39 -6.76 4.11
CA ALA A 86 -1.01 -6.59 3.74
C ALA A 86 -1.61 -7.89 3.19
N GLU A 87 -0.86 -8.63 2.35
CA GLU A 87 -1.24 -9.97 1.87
C GLU A 87 -1.38 -10.98 3.01
N ALA A 88 -0.43 -11.03 3.93
CA ALA A 88 -0.51 -11.92 5.09
C ALA A 88 -1.72 -11.63 5.98
N PHE A 89 -2.09 -10.35 6.12
CA PHE A 89 -3.28 -9.91 6.85
C PHE A 89 -4.56 -9.90 6.00
N ASP A 90 -4.50 -10.28 4.72
CA ASP A 90 -5.63 -10.23 3.79
C ASP A 90 -6.35 -8.85 3.81
N CYS A 91 -5.57 -7.78 3.73
CA CYS A 91 -6.10 -6.41 3.72
C CYS A 91 -5.43 -5.55 2.62
N GLY A 92 -6.03 -4.40 2.33
CA GLY A 92 -5.52 -3.49 1.30
C GLY A 92 -4.32 -2.64 1.78
N LEU A 93 -3.35 -2.39 0.89
CA LEU A 93 -2.29 -1.40 1.08
C LEU A 93 -2.56 -0.16 0.21
N ALA A 94 -2.75 1.00 0.82
CA ALA A 94 -2.90 2.28 0.11
C ALA A 94 -1.64 3.14 0.25
N VAL A 95 -0.93 3.39 -0.85
CA VAL A 95 0.25 4.28 -0.89
C VAL A 95 -0.09 5.56 -1.65
N ARG A 96 -0.19 6.68 -0.92
CA ARG A 96 -0.52 8.00 -1.48
C ARG A 96 0.04 9.13 -0.64
N PHE A 97 0.30 10.28 -1.25
CA PHE A 97 0.61 11.51 -0.54
C PHE A 97 -0.68 12.14 0.00
N VAL A 98 -0.61 12.74 1.18
CA VAL A 98 -1.75 13.34 1.86
C VAL A 98 -1.37 14.68 2.50
N PRO A 99 -2.32 15.61 2.70
CA PRO A 99 -2.10 16.79 3.52
C PRO A 99 -1.78 16.41 4.97
N PHE A 100 -0.97 17.23 5.66
CA PHE A 100 -0.62 17.01 7.07
C PHE A 100 -1.84 16.93 8.00
N SER A 101 -2.93 17.63 7.68
CA SER A 101 -4.18 17.58 8.45
C SER A 101 -4.82 16.19 8.45
N GLU A 102 -4.74 15.46 7.33
CA GLU A 102 -5.22 14.08 7.22
C GLU A 102 -4.31 13.14 8.01
N LEU A 103 -2.99 13.32 7.89
CA LEU A 103 -2.00 12.53 8.64
C LEU A 103 -2.14 12.68 10.16
N VAL A 104 -2.33 13.92 10.65
CA VAL A 104 -2.58 14.20 12.07
C VAL A 104 -3.89 13.57 12.54
N ARG A 105 -4.94 13.64 11.73
CA ARG A 105 -6.24 13.03 12.06
C ARG A 105 -6.11 11.52 12.24
N TRP A 106 -5.36 10.84 11.38
CA TRP A 106 -5.11 9.41 11.54
C TRP A 106 -4.25 9.09 12.75
N SER A 107 -3.17 9.84 12.95
CA SER A 107 -2.25 9.63 14.07
C SER A 107 -2.94 9.85 15.43
N THR A 108 -3.88 10.79 15.53
CA THR A 108 -4.60 11.07 16.79
C THR A 108 -5.78 10.13 17.05
N LYS A 109 -6.32 9.48 16.01
CA LYS A 109 -7.39 8.48 16.13
C LYS A 109 -6.89 7.07 16.36
N PHE A 110 -5.61 6.81 16.11
CA PHE A 110 -5.04 5.49 16.29
C PHE A 110 -4.98 5.12 17.77
N ASP A 111 -5.67 4.03 18.13
CA ASP A 111 -5.63 3.41 19.45
C ASP A 111 -5.23 1.94 19.28
N PRO A 112 -4.04 1.52 19.73
CA PRO A 112 -3.57 0.15 19.59
C PRO A 112 -4.49 -0.93 20.18
N GLU A 113 -5.30 -0.58 21.19
CA GLU A 113 -6.15 -1.54 21.88
C GLU A 113 -7.46 -1.82 21.12
N SER A 114 -7.93 -0.88 20.31
CA SER A 114 -9.13 -1.01 19.49
C SER A 114 -8.85 -1.09 17.99
N PHE A 115 -7.58 -0.96 17.58
CA PHE A 115 -7.20 -1.01 16.17
C PHE A 115 -7.31 -2.42 15.61
N ASP A 116 -8.22 -2.58 14.64
CA ASP A 116 -8.29 -3.74 13.78
C ASP A 116 -8.62 -3.29 12.35
N ILE A 117 -8.05 -4.00 11.38
CA ILE A 117 -8.39 -3.88 9.97
C ILE A 117 -8.96 -5.24 9.58
N PRO A 118 -10.23 -5.33 9.18
CA PRO A 118 -10.83 -6.61 8.84
C PRO A 118 -10.10 -7.23 7.63
N SER A 119 -10.09 -8.57 7.58
CA SER A 119 -9.73 -9.29 6.37
C SER A 119 -10.81 -9.08 5.29
N PHE A 120 -10.51 -9.38 4.03
CA PHE A 120 -11.45 -9.19 2.92
C PHE A 120 -12.81 -9.84 3.20
N GLU A 121 -12.80 -11.10 3.65
CA GLU A 121 -14.05 -11.83 3.94
C GLU A 121 -14.90 -11.17 5.03
N ASN A 122 -14.27 -10.45 5.97
CA ASN A 122 -14.91 -9.82 7.12
C ASN A 122 -15.11 -8.31 6.95
N ASP A 123 -14.80 -7.77 5.77
CA ASP A 123 -14.92 -6.35 5.50
C ASP A 123 -16.41 -5.97 5.37
N PRO A 124 -16.94 -5.14 6.30
CA PRO A 124 -18.34 -4.75 6.29
C PRO A 124 -18.72 -3.95 5.04
N GLY A 125 -17.77 -3.24 4.41
CA GLY A 125 -18.01 -2.43 3.22
C GLY A 125 -18.33 -3.25 1.96
N PHE A 126 -18.01 -4.54 1.94
CA PHE A 126 -18.40 -5.47 0.87
C PHE A 126 -19.60 -6.35 1.25
N ARG A 127 -19.95 -6.44 2.54
CA ARG A 127 -21.11 -7.20 3.02
C ARG A 127 -22.39 -6.38 2.97
N GLU A 128 -22.30 -5.08 3.23
CA GLU A 128 -23.37 -4.12 3.02
C GLU A 128 -23.19 -3.52 1.63
N SER A 129 -23.93 -4.04 0.65
CA SER A 129 -23.93 -3.53 -0.73
C SER A 129 -24.63 -2.18 -0.81
N GLU A 130 -24.01 -1.13 -0.25
CA GLU A 130 -24.11 0.18 -0.89
C GLU A 130 -23.28 0.07 -2.17
N PRO A 131 -23.88 0.22 -3.37
CA PRO A 131 -23.11 0.19 -4.60
C PRO A 131 -21.98 1.19 -4.43
N ILE A 132 -20.74 0.76 -4.70
CA ILE A 132 -19.60 1.67 -4.79
C ILE A 132 -20.01 2.70 -5.82
N HIS A 133 -20.57 3.82 -5.36
CA HIS A 133 -20.91 4.91 -6.22
C HIS A 133 -19.55 5.36 -6.69
N SER A 134 -19.28 5.10 -7.96
CA SER A 134 -18.14 5.64 -8.67
C SER A 134 -18.29 7.15 -8.65
N SER A 135 -17.99 7.76 -7.50
CA SER A 135 -17.39 9.05 -7.45
C SER A 135 -16.11 8.84 -8.23
N ALA A 136 -16.23 9.08 -9.53
CA ALA A 136 -15.12 9.18 -10.45
C ALA A 136 -14.05 9.93 -9.67
N MET A 137 -12.96 9.22 -9.39
CA MET A 137 -11.73 9.84 -8.95
C MET A 137 -11.46 10.91 -10.00
N ARG A 138 -11.83 12.16 -9.69
CA ARG A 138 -11.63 13.29 -10.59
C ARG A 138 -10.13 13.51 -10.66
N TYR A 139 -9.48 12.83 -11.59
CA TYR A 139 -8.24 13.31 -12.18
C TYR A 139 -8.61 14.49 -13.06
N GLU A 140 -8.94 15.62 -12.43
CA GLU A 140 -9.27 16.85 -13.14
C GLU A 140 -7.98 17.39 -13.77
N SER A 141 -7.90 17.25 -15.09
CA SER A 141 -6.92 17.86 -16.02
C SER A 141 -5.44 17.62 -15.72
N VAL A 142 -4.89 16.52 -16.25
CA VAL A 142 -3.56 16.66 -16.87
C VAL A 142 -3.81 17.44 -18.15
N ALA A 143 -3.42 18.72 -18.09
CA ALA A 143 -3.47 19.67 -19.19
C ALA A 143 -3.10 19.02 -20.52
N THR A 144 -3.94 19.27 -21.53
CA THR A 144 -3.66 19.26 -22.97
C THR A 144 -2.28 18.71 -23.34
N PHE A 145 -2.22 17.41 -23.62
CA PHE A 145 -1.19 16.92 -24.54
C PHE A 145 -1.51 17.56 -25.89
N ASN A 146 -0.77 18.60 -26.23
CA ASN A 146 -0.79 19.22 -27.53
C ASN A 146 0.23 18.47 -28.40
N PRO A 147 -0.18 17.51 -29.27
CA PRO A 147 0.75 16.98 -30.24
C PRO A 147 1.06 18.12 -31.22
N GLY A 148 2.27 18.66 -31.14
CA GLY A 148 2.83 19.52 -32.17
C GLY A 148 2.77 18.85 -33.57
N PRO A 149 2.99 19.63 -34.63
CA PRO A 149 2.44 19.40 -35.95
C PRO A 149 2.77 18.02 -36.53
N GLN A 150 1.72 17.36 -37.01
CA GLN A 150 1.73 16.11 -37.73
C GLN A 150 2.63 16.22 -38.97
N VAL A 151 3.76 15.52 -38.95
CA VAL A 151 4.62 15.41 -40.13
C VAL A 151 3.93 14.50 -41.14
N ARG A 152 3.55 15.10 -42.26
CA ARG A 152 2.86 14.48 -43.40
C ARG A 152 3.86 13.62 -44.17
N GLY A 153 3.62 12.32 -44.30
CA GLY A 153 4.51 11.44 -45.07
C GLY A 153 4.02 10.01 -45.27
N LEU A 154 3.21 9.85 -46.31
CA LEU A 154 3.15 8.70 -47.23
C LEU A 154 2.83 7.30 -46.66
N GLY A 155 1.54 6.96 -46.78
CA GLY A 155 1.11 5.82 -47.59
C GLY A 155 1.16 4.44 -46.95
N GLU A 156 0.10 4.05 -46.27
CA GLU A 156 -0.48 2.70 -46.40
C GLU A 156 -1.90 2.67 -45.80
N THR A 157 -2.89 2.48 -46.66
CA THR A 157 -4.28 2.26 -46.27
C THR A 157 -4.46 0.85 -45.73
N VAL A 158 -4.66 0.70 -44.42
CA VAL A 158 -5.21 -0.53 -43.85
C VAL A 158 -6.65 -0.27 -43.42
N ARG A 159 -7.60 -0.87 -44.15
CA ARG A 159 -9.02 -0.92 -43.76
C ARG A 159 -9.16 -1.72 -42.45
N VAL A 160 -9.57 -1.07 -41.37
CA VAL A 160 -10.03 -1.78 -40.17
C VAL A 160 -11.51 -2.11 -40.35
N LYS A 161 -11.81 -3.41 -40.47
CA LYS A 161 -13.18 -3.93 -40.45
C LYS A 161 -13.79 -3.71 -39.06
N SER A 162 -14.94 -3.05 -39.03
CA SER A 162 -15.86 -3.06 -37.90
C SER A 162 -16.25 -4.51 -37.58
N ILE A 163 -16.02 -4.96 -36.35
CA ILE A 163 -16.66 -6.16 -35.80
C ILE A 163 -17.14 -5.81 -34.39
N SER A 164 -18.45 -5.97 -34.24
CA SER A 164 -19.27 -5.91 -33.04
C SER A 164 -19.18 -7.18 -32.20
N GLU A 165 -19.40 -7.01 -30.90
CA GLU A 165 -19.78 -7.98 -29.84
C GLU A 165 -18.72 -8.73 -29.00
N PRO A 166 -19.03 -9.00 -27.70
CA PRO A 166 -18.05 -9.31 -26.67
C PRO A 166 -17.95 -10.83 -26.41
N GLN A 167 -16.74 -11.38 -26.51
CA GLN A 167 -16.46 -12.76 -26.12
C GLN A 167 -15.95 -12.81 -24.67
N ARG A 168 -16.67 -13.56 -23.82
CA ARG A 168 -16.24 -13.98 -22.48
C ARG A 168 -14.86 -14.63 -22.55
N LEU A 169 -13.87 -14.08 -21.84
CA LEU A 169 -12.60 -14.79 -21.61
C LEU A 169 -12.57 -15.33 -20.18
N ARG A 170 -12.66 -16.66 -20.09
CA ARG A 170 -12.20 -17.46 -18.96
C ARG A 170 -10.67 -17.44 -19.00
N ASN A 171 -10.01 -16.84 -18.01
CA ASN A 171 -8.56 -17.02 -17.86
C ASN A 171 -8.30 -18.24 -16.97
N VAL A 172 -7.95 -19.35 -17.63
CA VAL A 172 -7.21 -20.46 -17.06
C VAL A 172 -5.76 -20.00 -16.96
N PHE A 173 -5.25 -19.80 -15.75
CA PHE A 173 -3.84 -19.48 -15.53
C PHE A 173 -3.05 -20.80 -15.54
N VAL A 174 -2.45 -21.14 -16.68
CA VAL A 174 -1.41 -22.16 -16.74
C VAL A 174 -0.12 -21.52 -16.24
N SER A 175 0.32 -21.89 -15.03
CA SER A 175 1.63 -21.51 -14.51
C SER A 175 2.68 -22.38 -15.18
N THR A 176 3.41 -21.82 -16.14
CA THR A 176 4.68 -22.38 -16.59
C THR A 176 5.71 -22.13 -15.49
N PRO A 177 6.44 -23.15 -15.00
CA PRO A 177 7.47 -22.93 -13.99
C PRO A 177 8.66 -22.13 -14.56
N PRO A 178 9.34 -21.33 -13.74
CA PRO A 178 10.50 -20.53 -14.17
C PRO A 178 11.67 -21.45 -14.58
N PRO A 179 12.52 -21.02 -15.54
CA PRO A 179 13.68 -21.81 -15.95
C PRO A 179 14.68 -21.97 -14.78
N GLU A 180 15.23 -23.18 -14.62
CA GLU A 180 16.25 -23.48 -13.62
C GLU A 180 17.48 -22.57 -13.77
N PRO A 181 18.10 -22.11 -12.66
CA PRO A 181 19.33 -21.33 -12.74
C PRO A 181 20.48 -22.19 -13.29
N MET A 182 21.15 -21.68 -14.34
CA MET A 182 22.34 -22.27 -14.94
C MET A 182 23.38 -22.66 -13.87
N ARG A 183 23.88 -23.90 -13.92
CA ARG A 183 25.04 -24.32 -13.11
C ARG A 183 26.29 -23.58 -13.58
N TRP A 184 27.04 -23.02 -12.63
CA TRP A 184 28.29 -22.27 -12.83
C TRP A 184 29.47 -23.09 -13.41
N THR A 185 29.25 -24.30 -13.92
CA THR A 185 30.27 -25.20 -14.46
C THR A 185 30.42 -25.16 -15.98
N GLU A 186 29.69 -24.28 -16.68
CA GLU A 186 29.67 -24.23 -18.17
C GLU A 186 30.11 -22.89 -18.78
N LEU A 187 30.86 -22.05 -18.07
CA LEU A 187 31.47 -20.88 -18.70
C LEU A 187 32.72 -21.31 -19.49
N PRO A 188 32.80 -21.07 -20.82
CA PRO A 188 34.00 -21.34 -21.59
C PRO A 188 35.14 -20.44 -21.11
N GLU A 189 36.25 -21.06 -20.77
CA GLU A 189 37.50 -20.41 -20.38
C GLU A 189 38.12 -19.73 -21.61
N LYS A 190 38.49 -18.45 -21.45
CA LYS A 190 39.35 -17.61 -22.30
C LYS A 190 38.70 -16.92 -23.51
N ALA A 191 38.80 -15.59 -23.53
CA ALA A 191 39.72 -14.89 -24.43
C ALA A 191 39.82 -13.39 -24.08
N ALA A 192 41.06 -12.97 -23.76
CA ALA A 192 41.66 -11.63 -23.83
C ALA A 192 41.04 -10.47 -23.03
#